data_AF-A0A1Q5RGF9-F1
#
_entry.id   AF-A0A1Q5RGF9-F1
#
_cell.length_a   1.000
_cell.length_b   1.000
_cell.length_c   1.000
_cell.angle_alpha   90.00
_cell.angle_beta   90.00
_cell.angle_gamma   90.00
#
_symmetry.space_group_name_H-M   'P 1'
#
loop_
_entity.id
_entity.type
_entity.pdbx_description
1 polymer ?
#
loop_
_entity_poly.entity_id
_entity_poly.type
_entity_poly.pdbx_seq_one_letter_code
_entity_poly.pdbx_strand_id
1 'polypeptide(L)'
;MRPERTYLFIYGVGIGLGLLSSTGGGRKRKPPGRRRPASDDMAGEGGPDDALVLIAAAASELAKLAQRHKFEILDHLLAMTRLEADEQLRARSRRKLS
;
A
#
# COMPACT_ATOMS: atom_id res chain seq x y z
N MET A 1 -12.28 36.15 -10.38
CA MET A 1 -13.42 35.23 -10.64
C MET A 1 -12.93 34.11 -11.55
N ARG A 2 -12.63 32.94 -10.98
CA ARG A 2 -12.35 31.65 -11.64
C ARG A 2 -12.62 30.55 -10.61
N PRO A 3 -13.55 29.59 -10.84
CA PRO A 3 -13.69 28.43 -9.97
C PRO A 3 -13.14 27.19 -10.68
N GLU A 4 -12.15 26.52 -10.08
CA GLU A 4 -11.68 25.20 -10.55
C GLU A 4 -11.72 24.19 -9.42
N ARG A 5 -12.64 23.24 -9.57
CA ARG A 5 -12.52 21.80 -9.34
C ARG A 5 -12.28 21.29 -7.90
N THR A 6 -13.39 20.82 -7.35
CA THR A 6 -13.63 19.42 -6.93
C THR A 6 -12.54 18.74 -6.07
N TYR A 7 -12.72 18.80 -4.76
CA TYR A 7 -12.20 17.79 -3.82
C TYR A 7 -13.38 17.23 -3.03
N LEU A 8 -14.14 16.36 -3.67
CA LEU A 8 -15.15 15.54 -3.01
C LEU A 8 -14.71 14.08 -3.08
N PHE A 9 -13.70 13.73 -2.30
CA PHE A 9 -13.36 12.34 -1.98
C PHE A 9 -13.02 12.26 -0.49
N ILE A 10 -14.03 12.57 0.33
CA ILE A 10 -14.03 12.25 1.76
C ILE A 10 -15.32 11.48 2.02
N TYR A 11 -15.33 10.18 1.73
CA TYR A 11 -16.21 9.20 2.39
C TYR A 11 -15.54 7.82 2.29
N GLY A 12 -14.50 7.65 3.10
CA GLY A 12 -13.87 6.37 3.39
C GLY A 12 -13.47 6.41 4.85
N VAL A 13 -14.21 5.65 5.67
CA VAL A 13 -14.06 5.52 7.12
C VAL A 13 -12.59 5.37 7.52
N GLY A 14 -12.12 6.29 8.37
CA GLY A 14 -10.79 6.25 8.95
C GLY A 14 -10.60 5.01 9.82
N ILE A 15 -9.70 4.13 9.41
CA ILE A 15 -9.00 3.23 10.32
C ILE A 15 -7.63 3.83 10.54
N GLY A 16 -7.44 4.43 11.71
CA GLY A 16 -6.21 5.09 12.11
C GLY A 16 -5.04 4.12 12.13
N LEU A 17 -4.03 4.40 11.30
CA LEU A 17 -2.70 3.88 11.53
C LEU A 17 -1.96 4.91 12.40
N GLY A 18 -1.91 4.63 13.70
CA GLY A 18 -1.23 5.47 14.69
C GLY A 18 0.22 5.72 14.30
N LEU A 19 0.53 6.96 13.96
CA LEU A 19 1.91 7.44 13.81
C LEU A 19 2.51 7.53 15.23
N LEU A 20 3.18 6.47 15.67
CA LEU A 20 3.94 6.48 16.93
C LEU A 20 5.17 7.38 16.75
N SER A 21 5.13 8.54 17.38
CA SER A 21 6.26 9.46 17.54
C SER A 21 7.35 8.83 18.41
N SER A 22 8.44 8.40 17.78
CA SER A 22 9.66 8.00 18.50
C SER A 22 10.39 9.25 19.00
N THR A 23 10.13 9.64 20.24
CA THR A 23 10.95 10.60 20.99
C THR A 23 12.05 9.87 21.78
N GLY A 24 13.30 10.23 21.50
CA GLY A 24 14.39 10.20 22.47
C GLY A 24 15.09 8.87 22.78
N GLY A 25 16.41 8.93 22.88
CA GLY A 25 17.17 8.00 23.73
C GLY A 25 18.38 7.36 23.08
N GLY A 26 19.47 8.12 22.93
CA GLY A 26 20.78 7.55 22.67
C GLY A 26 21.22 6.64 23.83
N ARG A 27 21.63 5.41 23.52
CA ARG A 27 22.50 4.61 24.39
C ARG A 27 23.30 3.59 23.56
N LYS A 28 24.60 3.90 23.36
CA LYS A 28 25.60 2.94 22.87
C LYS A 28 25.81 1.84 23.91
N ARG A 29 25.63 0.56 23.56
CA ARG A 29 26.44 -0.60 24.03
C ARG A 29 26.37 -1.76 23.02
N LYS A 30 27.53 -2.26 22.58
CA LYS A 30 27.77 -3.59 21.96
C LYS A 30 28.49 -4.48 23.00
N PRO A 31 28.68 -5.79 22.77
CA PRO A 31 27.74 -6.89 22.49
C PRO A 31 27.87 -7.97 23.62
N PRO A 32 27.17 -9.13 23.63
CA PRO A 32 27.66 -10.31 22.90
C PRO A 32 26.56 -11.31 22.44
N GLY A 33 26.91 -12.10 21.41
CA GLY A 33 26.47 -13.49 21.22
C GLY A 33 24.98 -13.80 21.11
N ARG A 34 24.46 -13.93 19.87
CA ARG A 34 23.42 -14.92 19.60
C ARG A 34 23.48 -15.38 18.14
N ARG A 35 23.38 -16.71 18.00
CA ARG A 35 23.30 -17.49 16.75
C ARG A 35 22.48 -16.74 15.69
N ARG A 36 23.04 -16.66 14.49
CA ARG A 36 22.37 -16.21 13.27
C ARG A 36 21.53 -17.38 12.74
N PRO A 37 20.20 -17.37 12.80
CA PRO A 37 19.40 -18.25 11.97
C PRO A 37 19.22 -17.60 10.59
N ALA A 38 19.32 -18.45 9.57
CA ALA A 38 18.81 -18.31 8.21
C ALA A 38 18.87 -16.92 7.54
N SER A 39 19.74 -16.84 6.53
CA SER A 39 19.60 -16.00 5.34
C SER A 39 18.18 -15.43 5.14
N ASP A 40 18.01 -14.17 5.53
CA ASP A 40 16.91 -13.29 5.15
C ASP A 40 17.18 -12.72 3.74
N ASP A 41 17.66 -13.58 2.83
CA ASP A 41 18.12 -13.17 1.49
C ASP A 41 16.98 -13.19 0.46
N MET A 42 15.71 -13.32 0.91
CA MET A 42 14.52 -13.27 0.05
C MET A 42 13.58 -12.09 0.35
N ALA A 43 13.90 -11.25 1.34
CA ALA A 43 13.06 -10.13 1.76
C ALA A 43 13.35 -8.79 1.02
N GLY A 44 14.17 -8.80 -0.03
CA GLY A 44 14.86 -7.60 -0.50
C GLY A 44 14.48 -7.03 -1.88
N GLU A 45 13.64 -7.69 -2.68
CA GLU A 45 13.55 -7.35 -4.13
C GLU A 45 12.23 -6.68 -4.55
N GLY A 46 11.26 -6.53 -3.65
CA GLY A 46 10.00 -5.85 -3.95
C GLY A 46 10.05 -4.37 -3.58
N GLY A 47 10.18 -3.49 -4.57
CA GLY A 47 10.00 -2.05 -4.36
C GLY A 47 8.53 -1.71 -4.10
N PRO A 48 8.26 -0.54 -3.49
CA PRO A 48 6.88 -0.08 -3.27
C PRO A 48 6.05 0.09 -4.56
N ASP A 49 6.68 0.26 -5.73
CA ASP A 49 5.94 0.23 -7.00
C ASP A 49 5.57 -1.21 -7.40
N ASP A 50 6.46 -2.17 -7.17
CA ASP A 50 6.20 -3.59 -7.43
C ASP A 50 5.08 -4.13 -6.54
N ALA A 51 5.02 -3.67 -5.29
CA ALA A 51 3.92 -3.97 -4.39
C ALA A 51 2.57 -3.43 -4.92
N LEU A 52 2.54 -2.22 -5.48
CA LEU A 52 1.32 -1.64 -6.05
C LEU A 52 0.86 -2.41 -7.30
N VAL A 53 1.79 -2.78 -8.17
CA VAL A 53 1.51 -3.62 -9.35
C VAL A 53 0.96 -4.98 -8.93
N LEU A 54 1.57 -5.60 -7.91
CA LEU A 54 1.11 -6.89 -7.37
C LEU A 54 -0.31 -6.78 -6.80
N ILE A 55 -0.61 -5.72 -6.03
CA ILE A 55 -1.95 -5.50 -5.47
C ILE A 55 -2.99 -5.32 -6.59
N ALA A 56 -2.68 -4.50 -7.61
CA ALA A 56 -3.59 -4.30 -8.74
C ALA A 56 -3.87 -5.60 -9.52
N ALA A 57 -2.84 -6.43 -9.70
CA ALA A 57 -2.97 -7.74 -10.32
C ALA A 57 -3.80 -8.71 -9.47
N ALA A 58 -3.50 -8.82 -8.17
CA ALA A 58 -4.23 -9.68 -7.25
C ALA A 58 -5.70 -9.29 -7.14
N ALA A 59 -6.00 -7.99 -7.03
CA ALA A 59 -7.36 -7.48 -7.00
C ALA A 59 -8.14 -7.85 -8.27
N SER A 60 -7.48 -7.80 -9.43
CA SER A 60 -8.09 -8.19 -10.72
C SER A 60 -8.43 -9.67 -10.78
N GLU A 61 -7.58 -10.56 -10.26
CA GLU A 61 -7.86 -12.00 -10.24
C GLU A 61 -8.96 -12.36 -9.23
N LEU A 62 -8.95 -11.72 -8.06
CA LEU A 62 -10.01 -11.91 -7.06
C LEU A 62 -11.36 -11.38 -7.56
N ALA A 63 -11.39 -10.29 -8.34
CA ALA A 63 -12.61 -9.74 -8.91
C ALA A 63 -13.28 -10.76 -9.84
N LYS A 64 -12.50 -11.45 -10.69
CA LYS A 64 -13.01 -12.55 -11.53
C LYS A 64 -13.65 -13.67 -10.69
N LEU A 65 -13.08 -13.99 -9.54
CA LEU A 65 -13.63 -15.00 -8.64
C LEU A 65 -14.93 -14.49 -7.99
N ALA A 66 -14.95 -13.25 -7.52
CA ALA A 66 -16.15 -12.61 -6.95
C ALA A 66 -17.31 -12.58 -7.95
N GLN A 67 -17.03 -12.24 -9.22
CA GLN A 67 -18.02 -12.24 -10.31
C GLN A 67 -18.59 -13.65 -10.56
N ARG A 68 -17.73 -14.68 -10.62
CA ARG A 68 -18.17 -16.08 -10.79
C ARG A 68 -19.11 -16.54 -9.68
N HIS A 69 -18.87 -16.09 -8.45
CA HIS A 69 -19.68 -16.45 -7.29
C HIS A 69 -20.79 -15.42 -6.95
N LYS A 70 -20.99 -14.41 -7.80
CA LYS A 70 -22.01 -13.35 -7.63
C LYS A 70 -21.88 -12.55 -6.32
N PHE A 71 -20.64 -12.34 -5.86
CA PHE A 71 -20.36 -11.46 -4.72
C PHE A 71 -20.21 -10.02 -5.18
N GLU A 72 -21.34 -9.36 -5.46
CA GLU A 72 -21.39 -8.01 -6.07
C GLU A 72 -20.63 -6.94 -5.27
N ILE A 73 -20.81 -6.91 -3.95
CA ILE A 73 -20.11 -5.95 -3.08
C ILE A 73 -18.60 -6.21 -3.09
N LEU A 74 -18.19 -7.49 -3.07
CA LEU A 74 -16.78 -7.85 -3.08
C LEU A 74 -16.12 -7.49 -4.43
N ASP A 75 -16.80 -7.77 -5.55
CA ASP A 75 -16.34 -7.37 -6.88
C ASP A 75 -16.14 -5.84 -6.96
N HIS A 76 -17.10 -5.07 -6.43
CA HIS A 76 -16.99 -3.62 -6.36
C HIS A 76 -15.78 -3.15 -5.53
N LEU A 77 -15.58 -3.71 -4.33
CA LEU A 77 -14.44 -3.36 -3.47
C LEU A 77 -13.10 -3.71 -4.11
N LEU A 78 -13.02 -4.82 -4.86
CA LEU A 78 -11.82 -5.23 -5.57
C LEU A 78 -11.52 -4.32 -6.77
N ALA A 79 -12.56 -3.88 -7.49
CA ALA A 79 -12.43 -2.88 -8.54
C ALA A 79 -11.90 -1.55 -7.98
N MET A 80 -12.40 -1.11 -6.82
CA MET A 80 -11.92 0.08 -6.13
C MET A 80 -10.47 -0.06 -5.67
N THR A 81 -10.10 -1.22 -5.11
CA THR A 81 -8.74 -1.51 -4.65
C THR A 81 -7.73 -1.43 -5.80
N ARG A 82 -8.07 -1.99 -6.97
CA ARG A 82 -7.24 -1.88 -8.17
C ARG A 82 -7.05 -0.43 -8.60
N LEU A 83 -8.15 0.34 -8.67
CA LEU A 83 -8.12 1.74 -9.08
C LEU A 83 -7.23 2.57 -8.15
N GLU A 84 -7.33 2.38 -6.85
CA GLU A 84 -6.49 3.07 -5.87
C GLU A 84 -5.01 2.69 -6.01
N ALA A 85 -4.68 1.42 -6.24
CA ALA A 85 -3.30 0.99 -6.49
C ALA A 85 -2.70 1.66 -7.75
N ASP A 86 -3.47 1.73 -8.83
CA ASP A 86 -3.07 2.40 -10.07
C ASP A 86 -2.86 3.92 -9.85
N GLU A 87 -3.73 4.57 -9.07
CA GLU A 87 -3.60 5.99 -8.74
C GLU A 87 -2.37 6.29 -7.87
N GLN A 88 -2.09 5.44 -6.87
CA GLN A 88 -0.88 5.56 -6.05
C GLN A 88 0.38 5.40 -6.92
N LEU A 89 0.40 4.44 -7.85
CA LEU A 89 1.53 4.24 -8.75
C LEU A 89 1.78 5.48 -9.64
N ARG A 90 0.71 6.08 -10.18
CA ARG A 90 0.80 7.34 -10.94
C ARG A 90 1.30 8.50 -10.06
N ALA A 91 0.77 8.64 -8.86
CA ALA A 91 1.20 9.69 -7.92
C ALA A 91 2.69 9.57 -7.56
N ARG A 92 3.18 8.35 -7.33
CA ARG A 92 4.60 8.09 -7.07
C ARG A 92 5.47 8.36 -8.29
N SER A 93 5.02 7.95 -9.47
CA SER A 93 5.70 8.22 -10.75
C SER A 93 5.87 9.73 -10.95
N ARG A 94 4.83 10.53 -10.68
CA ARG A 94 4.91 12.01 -10.76
C ARG A 94 5.89 12.61 -9.76
N ARG A 95 5.98 12.09 -8.53
CA ARG A 95 6.93 12.56 -7.52
C ARG A 95 8.39 12.25 -7.89
N LYS A 96 8.64 11.13 -8.57
CA LYS A 96 9.98 10.75 -9.05
C LYS A 96 10.49 11.63 -10.20
N LEU A 97 9.59 12.31 -10.91
CA LEU A 97 9.89 13.16 -12.06
C LEU A 97 10.00 14.65 -11.73
N SER A 98 9.75 15.04 -10.48
CA SER A 98 9.87 16.41 -9.97
C SER A 98 11.18 16.61 -9.22
#